data_AF-A0AAN4YHW8-F1
#
_entry.id   AF-A0AAN4YHW8-F1
#
_cell.length_a   1.000
_cell.length_b   1.000
_cell.length_c   1.000
_cell.angle_alpha   90.00
_cell.angle_beta   90.00
_cell.angle_gamma   90.00
#
_symmetry.space_group_name_H-M   'P 1'
#
loop_
_entity.id
_entity.type
_entity.pdbx_description
1 polymer ?
#
loop_
_entity_poly.entity_id
_entity_poly.type
_entity_poly.pdbx_seq_one_letter_code
_entity_poly.pdbx_strand_id
1 'polypeptide(L)'
;MSGSAALEYGFPSTHSTNAVSVAVYALALLNLPDSTLSPAVNVFLQGITYLYVTSIVFGRLYCGMHGFFDVVIGCLLGSLLAVIQYAYGTAFDEFVVSASGKQIMLVVLVILALIRLHPEPADDCPCFDDSVAFAGVILGLQVAYWHVVKTDITWDDPVPATVPYRFEDLGVLKTAMRLILGVALIVVWREVMKPSLLRLHEYETMMGTGNPRLATGVDGAEAPPLTEPFPDLVLDPEPDEEEMFARIKRPRVRYDVEVVTKLVVYSGMWFFSFLFLPISDHD
;
A
#
# COMPACT_ATOMS: atom_id res chain seq x y z
N MET A 1 -13.79 -13.06 -16.82
CA MET A 1 -12.49 -12.55 -16.36
C MET A 1 -12.71 -11.15 -15.77
N SER A 2 -12.11 -10.83 -14.62
CA SER A 2 -12.17 -9.46 -14.08
C SER A 2 -11.52 -8.52 -15.11
N GLY A 3 -12.27 -7.52 -15.60
CA GLY A 3 -11.78 -6.60 -16.64
C GLY A 3 -10.54 -5.80 -16.23
N SER A 4 -10.25 -5.73 -14.93
CA SER A 4 -9.08 -5.00 -14.38
C SER A 4 -7.78 -5.82 -14.45
N ALA A 5 -7.84 -7.15 -14.33
CA ALA A 5 -6.64 -7.99 -14.26
C ALA A 5 -5.86 -8.06 -15.58
N ALA A 6 -6.52 -7.79 -16.72
CA ALA A 6 -5.89 -7.75 -18.03
C ALA A 6 -5.14 -6.42 -18.31
N LEU A 7 -5.28 -5.43 -17.43
CA LEU A 7 -4.64 -4.11 -17.53
C LEU A 7 -3.32 -4.04 -16.74
N GLU A 8 -2.97 -5.09 -16.00
CA GLU A 8 -1.70 -5.16 -15.27
C GLU A 8 -0.53 -5.36 -16.24
N TYR A 9 0.57 -4.63 -16.02
CA TYR A 9 1.79 -4.87 -16.78
C TYR A 9 2.33 -6.26 -16.49
N GLY A 10 2.66 -6.99 -17.55
CA GLY A 10 3.06 -8.39 -17.45
C GLY A 10 4.43 -8.63 -16.82
N PHE A 11 5.33 -7.64 -16.75
CA PHE A 11 6.72 -7.89 -16.37
C PHE A 11 7.19 -7.06 -15.17
N PRO A 12 7.81 -7.68 -14.14
CA PRO A 12 7.81 -9.12 -13.84
C PRO A 12 6.45 -9.59 -13.27
N SER A 13 6.18 -10.90 -13.28
CA SER A 13 4.95 -11.45 -12.69
C SER A 13 4.89 -11.20 -11.17
N THR A 14 4.02 -10.31 -10.73
CA THR A 14 3.82 -9.90 -9.33
C THR A 14 3.34 -11.07 -8.46
N HIS A 15 2.36 -11.82 -8.95
CA HIS A 15 1.84 -12.99 -8.25
C HIS A 15 2.89 -14.09 -8.08
N SER A 16 3.70 -14.34 -9.12
CA SER A 16 4.80 -15.31 -9.04
C SER A 16 5.86 -14.83 -8.05
N THR A 17 6.23 -13.55 -8.10
CA THR A 17 7.20 -12.94 -7.18
C THR A 17 6.76 -13.12 -5.73
N ASN A 18 5.52 -12.74 -5.40
CA ASN A 18 5.00 -12.83 -4.04
C ASN A 18 4.83 -14.28 -3.55
N ALA A 19 4.27 -15.17 -4.39
CA ALA A 19 4.08 -16.56 -3.99
C ALA A 19 5.41 -17.27 -3.74
N VAL A 20 6.42 -17.02 -4.59
CA VAL A 20 7.75 -17.61 -4.45
C VAL A 20 8.49 -17.02 -3.25
N SER A 21 8.41 -15.70 -3.00
CA SER A 21 9.08 -15.11 -1.82
C SER A 21 8.56 -15.70 -0.52
N VAL A 22 7.23 -15.82 -0.37
CA VAL A 22 6.61 -16.44 0.81
C VAL A 22 6.98 -17.91 0.92
N ALA A 23 6.94 -18.66 -0.19
CA ALA A 23 7.25 -20.09 -0.18
C ALA A 23 8.71 -20.39 0.18
N VAL A 24 9.66 -19.66 -0.43
CA VAL A 24 11.10 -19.83 -0.13
C VAL A 24 11.39 -19.48 1.32
N TYR A 25 10.83 -18.37 1.83
CA TYR A 25 11.00 -17.99 3.23
C TYR A 25 10.40 -19.02 4.19
N ALA A 26 9.17 -19.49 3.93
CA ALA A 26 8.52 -20.50 4.75
C ALA A 26 9.28 -21.85 4.74
N LEU A 27 9.75 -22.28 3.57
CA LEU A 27 10.58 -23.49 3.45
C LEU A 27 11.91 -23.34 4.20
N ALA A 28 12.54 -22.16 4.17
CA ALA A 28 13.75 -21.92 4.96
C ALA A 28 13.49 -22.05 6.46
N LEU A 29 12.38 -21.47 6.96
CA LEU A 29 11.99 -21.59 8.38
C LEU A 29 11.63 -23.03 8.77
N LEU A 30 10.90 -23.77 7.93
CA LEU A 30 10.53 -25.16 8.20
C LEU A 30 11.76 -26.08 8.28
N ASN A 31 12.83 -25.77 7.56
CA ASN A 31 14.06 -26.58 7.53
C ASN A 31 15.14 -26.09 8.50
N LEU A 32 14.80 -25.20 9.45
CA LEU A 32 15.70 -24.83 10.54
C LEU A 32 16.00 -26.05 11.44
N PRO A 33 17.25 -26.20 11.92
CA PRO A 33 17.67 -27.34 12.74
C PRO A 33 16.94 -27.39 14.10
N ASP A 34 16.47 -26.25 14.61
CA ASP A 34 15.78 -26.12 15.89
C ASP A 34 14.25 -26.30 15.78
N SER A 35 13.77 -26.90 14.68
CA SER A 35 12.33 -27.09 14.48
C SER A 35 11.73 -28.03 15.54
N THR A 36 10.77 -27.51 16.29
CA THR A 36 9.99 -28.28 17.30
C THR A 36 8.88 -29.13 16.67
N LEU A 37 8.72 -29.09 15.35
CA LEU A 37 7.67 -29.78 14.63
C LEU A 37 7.99 -31.27 14.45
N SER A 38 6.96 -32.10 14.57
CA SER A 38 7.07 -33.52 14.20
C SER A 38 7.48 -33.66 12.72
N PRO A 39 8.36 -34.62 12.36
CA PRO A 39 8.78 -34.81 10.97
C PRO A 39 7.62 -34.99 9.99
N ALA A 40 6.54 -35.67 10.41
CA ALA A 40 5.36 -35.87 9.58
C ALA A 40 4.62 -34.54 9.29
N VAL A 41 4.50 -33.67 10.30
CA VAL A 41 3.88 -32.35 10.16
C VAL A 41 4.75 -31.45 9.29
N ASN A 42 6.07 -31.49 9.48
CA ASN A 42 7.02 -30.72 8.68
C ASN A 42 6.90 -31.07 7.18
N VAL A 43 6.97 -32.36 6.84
CA VAL A 43 6.81 -32.84 5.45
C VAL A 43 5.45 -32.45 4.88
N PHE A 44 4.38 -32.56 5.67
CA PHE A 44 3.05 -32.15 5.25
C PHE A 44 2.97 -30.65 4.92
N LEU A 45 3.51 -29.78 5.79
CA LEU A 45 3.56 -28.34 5.55
C LEU A 45 4.39 -27.98 4.32
N GLN A 46 5.55 -28.61 4.13
CA GLN A 46 6.35 -28.44 2.92
C GLN A 46 5.55 -28.82 1.67
N GLY A 47 4.83 -29.95 1.71
CA GLY A 47 3.95 -30.38 0.62
C GLY A 47 2.88 -29.35 0.26
N ILE A 48 2.23 -28.76 1.27
CA ILE A 48 1.26 -27.66 1.06
C ILE A 48 1.95 -26.43 0.45
N THR A 49 3.13 -26.05 0.94
CA THR A 49 3.87 -24.89 0.41
C THR A 49 4.25 -25.09 -1.06
N TYR A 50 4.72 -26.28 -1.44
CA TYR A 50 5.00 -26.62 -2.84
C TYR A 50 3.75 -26.62 -3.71
N LEU A 51 2.63 -27.15 -3.22
CA LEU A 51 1.35 -27.11 -3.93
C LEU A 51 0.90 -25.67 -4.16
N TYR A 52 0.96 -24.84 -3.11
CA TYR A 52 0.59 -23.42 -3.15
C TYR A 52 1.40 -22.67 -4.21
N VAL A 53 2.73 -22.69 -4.13
CA VAL A 53 3.58 -21.92 -5.06
C VAL A 53 3.45 -22.42 -6.50
N THR A 54 3.40 -23.74 -6.67
CA THR A 54 3.25 -24.37 -7.99
C THR A 54 1.91 -23.99 -8.61
N SER A 55 0.82 -24.04 -7.84
CA SER A 55 -0.52 -23.69 -8.33
C SER A 55 -0.62 -22.25 -8.82
N ILE A 56 0.00 -21.29 -8.12
CA ILE A 56 -0.01 -19.88 -8.53
C ILE A 56 0.87 -19.66 -9.76
N VAL A 57 2.09 -20.20 -9.76
CA VAL A 57 3.04 -20.04 -10.87
C VAL A 57 2.47 -20.62 -12.17
N PHE A 58 1.97 -21.86 -12.12
CA PHE A 58 1.30 -22.46 -13.28
C PHE A 58 -0.03 -21.79 -13.60
N GLY A 59 -0.78 -21.30 -12.60
CA GLY A 59 -2.01 -20.56 -12.82
C GLY A 59 -1.82 -19.29 -13.66
N ARG A 60 -0.70 -18.57 -13.48
CA ARG A 60 -0.39 -17.39 -14.32
C ARG A 60 -0.15 -17.76 -15.79
N LEU A 61 0.48 -18.90 -16.05
CA LEU A 61 0.69 -19.43 -17.40
C LEU A 61 -0.61 -19.99 -18.01
N TYR A 62 -1.36 -20.78 -17.24
CA TYR A 62 -2.59 -21.43 -17.67
C TYR A 62 -3.68 -20.42 -18.05
N CYS A 63 -3.85 -19.37 -17.25
CA CYS A 63 -4.80 -18.30 -17.54
C CYS A 63 -4.32 -17.35 -18.67
N GLY A 64 -3.12 -17.55 -19.22
CA GLY A 64 -2.56 -16.72 -20.28
C GLY A 64 -2.24 -15.30 -19.86
N MET A 65 -2.08 -15.04 -18.56
CA MET A 65 -1.89 -13.70 -18.00
C MET A 65 -0.42 -13.24 -18.04
N HIS A 66 0.53 -14.17 -18.22
CA HIS A 66 1.96 -13.88 -18.32
C HIS A 66 2.67 -14.82 -19.28
N GLY A 67 3.77 -14.33 -19.87
CA GLY A 67 4.72 -15.17 -20.58
C GLY A 67 5.65 -15.95 -19.64
N PHE A 68 6.35 -16.95 -20.18
CA PHE A 68 7.35 -17.71 -19.43
C PHE A 68 8.45 -16.82 -18.84
N PHE A 69 8.90 -15.81 -19.59
CA PHE A 69 9.94 -14.90 -19.15
C PHE A 69 9.52 -14.08 -17.91
N ASP A 70 8.31 -13.53 -17.93
CA ASP A 70 7.73 -12.77 -16.83
C ASP A 70 7.67 -13.57 -15.53
N VAL A 71 7.29 -14.84 -15.66
CA VAL A 71 7.18 -15.78 -14.54
C VAL A 71 8.56 -16.17 -14.03
N VAL A 72 9.52 -16.50 -14.91
CA VAL A 72 10.89 -16.86 -14.50
C VAL A 72 11.56 -15.71 -13.76
N ILE A 73 11.51 -14.48 -14.30
CA ILE A 73 12.09 -13.32 -13.64
C ILE A 73 11.35 -13.02 -12.32
N GLY A 74 10.03 -13.15 -12.29
CA GLY A 74 9.25 -13.01 -11.06
C GLY A 74 9.69 -14.00 -9.98
N CYS A 75 9.86 -15.28 -10.33
CA CYS A 75 10.33 -16.32 -9.41
C CYS A 75 11.75 -16.03 -8.88
N LEU A 76 12.66 -15.56 -9.75
CA LEU A 76 14.02 -15.19 -9.34
C LEU A 76 14.02 -14.00 -8.39
N LEU A 77 13.25 -12.96 -8.70
CA LEU A 77 13.09 -11.79 -7.84
C LEU A 77 12.49 -12.16 -6.48
N GLY A 78 11.44 -12.99 -6.48
CA GLY A 78 10.81 -13.46 -5.25
C GLY A 78 11.78 -14.26 -4.37
N SER A 79 12.55 -15.16 -4.98
CA SER A 79 13.57 -15.94 -4.27
C SER A 79 14.67 -15.04 -3.69
N LEU A 80 15.13 -14.03 -4.43
CA LEU A 80 16.11 -13.07 -3.96
C LEU A 80 15.60 -12.29 -2.74
N LEU A 81 14.36 -11.78 -2.81
CA LEU A 81 13.74 -11.05 -1.69
C LEU A 81 13.60 -11.93 -0.45
N ALA A 82 13.23 -13.21 -0.62
CA ALA A 82 13.17 -14.16 0.49
C ALA A 82 14.53 -14.40 1.14
N VAL A 83 15.60 -14.54 0.35
CA VAL A 83 16.96 -14.70 0.86
C VAL A 83 17.42 -13.45 1.62
N ILE A 84 17.13 -12.26 1.09
CA ILE A 84 17.42 -10.99 1.79
C ILE A 84 16.67 -10.94 3.12
N GLN A 85 15.37 -11.25 3.13
CA GLN A 85 14.57 -11.27 4.35
C GLN A 85 15.09 -12.30 5.36
N TYR A 86 15.46 -13.49 4.91
CA TYR A 86 16.01 -14.53 5.78
C TYR A 86 17.37 -14.13 6.37
N ALA A 87 18.23 -13.48 5.59
CA ALA A 87 19.58 -13.09 6.02
C ALA A 87 19.60 -11.85 6.92
N TYR A 88 18.71 -10.87 6.67
CA TYR A 88 18.74 -9.57 7.33
C TYR A 88 17.52 -9.27 8.20
N GLY A 89 16.51 -10.14 8.23
CA GLY A 89 15.28 -9.93 8.99
C GLY A 89 15.52 -9.72 10.48
N THR A 90 16.35 -10.57 11.11
CA THR A 90 16.69 -10.44 12.54
C THR A 90 17.42 -9.14 12.85
N ALA A 91 18.39 -8.75 12.01
CA ALA A 91 19.10 -7.49 12.17
C ALA A 91 18.18 -6.27 12.01
N PHE A 92 17.17 -6.37 11.14
CA PHE A 92 16.16 -5.34 10.97
C PHE A 92 15.24 -5.25 12.19
N ASP A 93 14.80 -6.38 12.74
CA ASP A 93 13.97 -6.42 13.94
C ASP A 93 14.72 -5.81 15.15
N GLU A 94 15.98 -6.21 15.36
CA GLU A 94 16.85 -5.64 16.39
C GLU A 94 17.05 -4.12 16.23
N PHE A 95 17.19 -3.66 14.98
CA PHE A 95 17.26 -2.23 14.68
C PHE A 95 15.98 -1.52 15.10
N VAL A 96 14.79 -2.05 14.77
CA VAL A 96 13.51 -1.42 15.13
C VAL A 96 13.29 -1.41 16.64
N VAL A 97 13.63 -2.50 17.33
CA VAL A 97 13.53 -2.62 18.79
C VAL A 97 14.39 -1.56 19.51
N SER A 98 15.64 -1.41 19.06
CA SER A 98 16.60 -0.47 19.62
C SER A 98 16.46 0.97 19.10
N ALA A 99 15.64 1.20 18.08
CA ALA A 99 15.51 2.50 17.43
C ALA A 99 15.00 3.60 18.37
N SER A 100 15.59 4.78 18.22
CA SER A 100 15.05 6.04 18.72
C SER A 100 13.92 6.56 17.82
N GLY A 101 13.08 7.46 18.35
CA GLY A 101 11.99 8.06 17.56
C GLY A 101 12.49 8.77 16.28
N LYS A 102 13.72 9.31 16.28
CA LYS A 102 14.35 9.90 15.09
C LYS A 102 14.67 8.85 14.01
N GLN A 103 15.15 7.67 14.40
CA GLN A 103 15.46 6.58 13.47
C GLN A 103 14.18 6.00 12.85
N ILE A 104 13.11 5.86 13.62
CA ILE A 104 11.81 5.43 13.08
C ILE A 104 11.21 6.49 12.16
N MET A 105 11.32 7.77 12.52
CA MET A 105 10.93 8.85 11.61
C MET A 105 11.70 8.79 10.29
N LEU A 106 13.01 8.46 10.33
CA LEU A 106 13.80 8.25 9.12
C LEU A 106 13.25 7.07 8.28
N VAL A 107 12.89 5.95 8.90
CA VAL A 107 12.27 4.80 8.19
C VAL A 107 10.97 5.23 7.51
N VAL A 108 10.11 5.98 8.21
CA VAL A 108 8.87 6.54 7.65
C VAL A 108 9.18 7.42 6.44
N LEU A 109 10.13 8.35 6.57
CA LEU A 109 10.53 9.23 5.47
C LEU A 109 11.11 8.46 4.28
N VAL A 110 11.89 7.40 4.51
CA VAL A 110 12.41 6.52 3.46
C VAL A 110 11.27 5.82 2.73
N ILE A 111 10.28 5.26 3.45
CA ILE A 111 9.12 4.63 2.81
C ILE A 111 8.34 5.65 1.97
N LEU A 112 8.09 6.85 2.51
CA LEU A 112 7.43 7.93 1.76
C LEU A 112 8.24 8.35 0.54
N ALA A 113 9.57 8.40 0.64
CA ALA A 113 10.45 8.68 -0.47
C ALA A 113 10.40 7.55 -1.51
N LEU A 114 10.39 6.27 -1.11
CA LEU A 114 10.26 5.15 -2.04
C LEU A 114 8.94 5.18 -2.80
N ILE A 115 7.82 5.56 -2.16
CA ILE A 115 6.55 5.82 -2.84
C ILE A 115 6.71 6.99 -3.83
N ARG A 116 7.40 8.06 -3.44
CA ARG A 116 7.75 9.21 -4.32
C ARG A 116 8.76 8.84 -5.42
N LEU A 117 9.42 7.70 -5.36
CA LEU A 117 10.34 7.22 -6.40
C LEU A 117 9.66 6.16 -7.28
N HIS A 118 8.60 5.53 -6.78
CA HIS A 118 7.87 4.50 -7.50
C HIS A 118 7.34 5.06 -8.84
N PRO A 119 7.69 4.44 -9.97
CA PRO A 119 7.26 4.90 -11.28
C PRO A 119 5.74 4.85 -11.40
N GLU A 120 5.16 5.90 -11.98
CA GLU A 120 3.74 5.88 -12.34
C GLU A 120 3.56 5.02 -13.60
N PRO A 121 2.58 4.12 -13.61
CA PRO A 121 2.23 3.37 -14.81
C PRO A 121 1.71 4.33 -15.90
N ALA A 122 1.97 3.99 -17.17
CA ALA A 122 1.52 4.81 -18.29
C ALA A 122 -0.02 4.80 -18.41
N ASP A 123 -0.64 3.67 -18.09
CA ASP A 123 -2.08 3.46 -18.04
C ASP A 123 -2.56 3.29 -16.59
N ASP A 124 -3.83 3.63 -16.32
CA ASP A 124 -4.39 3.46 -14.99
C ASP A 124 -4.59 1.96 -14.71
N CYS A 125 -3.73 1.39 -13.87
CA CYS A 125 -3.77 0.00 -13.48
C CYS A 125 -3.68 -0.14 -11.95
N PRO A 126 -4.30 -1.19 -11.37
CA PRO A 126 -4.36 -1.36 -9.92
C PRO A 126 -2.98 -1.55 -9.27
N CYS A 127 -1.93 -1.86 -10.05
CA CYS A 127 -0.60 -2.16 -9.55
C CYS A 127 0.02 -1.03 -8.70
N PHE A 128 -0.18 0.23 -9.10
CA PHE A 128 0.34 1.38 -8.35
C PHE A 128 -0.43 1.55 -7.03
N ASP A 129 -1.75 1.47 -7.09
CA ASP A 129 -2.63 1.59 -5.93
C ASP A 129 -2.37 0.52 -4.88
N ASP A 130 -2.18 -0.72 -5.33
CA ASP A 130 -1.83 -1.84 -4.47
C ASP A 130 -0.45 -1.62 -3.84
N SER A 131 0.53 -1.12 -4.60
CA SER A 131 1.87 -0.80 -4.08
C SER A 131 1.84 0.29 -3.00
N VAL A 132 1.04 1.34 -3.18
CA VAL A 132 0.82 2.38 -2.16
C VAL A 132 0.14 1.80 -0.92
N ALA A 133 -0.88 0.95 -1.11
CA ALA A 133 -1.56 0.27 -0.01
C ALA A 133 -0.58 -0.60 0.79
N PHE A 134 0.23 -1.42 0.13
CA PHE A 134 1.27 -2.24 0.76
C PHE A 134 2.29 -1.38 1.52
N ALA A 135 2.79 -0.30 0.92
CA ALA A 135 3.72 0.60 1.59
C ALA A 135 3.10 1.28 2.81
N GLY A 136 1.81 1.63 2.75
CA GLY A 136 1.06 2.15 3.90
C GLY A 136 0.95 1.14 5.03
N VAL A 137 0.62 -0.12 4.71
CA VAL A 137 0.61 -1.22 5.68
C VAL A 137 1.98 -1.37 6.34
N ILE A 138 3.08 -1.41 5.57
CA ILE A 138 4.44 -1.52 6.11
C ILE A 138 4.78 -0.32 7.00
N LEU A 139 4.48 0.91 6.57
CA LEU A 139 4.71 2.12 7.38
C LEU A 139 4.01 2.02 8.74
N GLY A 140 2.72 1.68 8.73
CA GLY A 140 1.93 1.49 9.94
C GLY A 140 2.48 0.40 10.85
N LEU A 141 2.87 -0.73 10.28
CA LEU A 141 3.46 -1.85 11.00
C LEU A 141 4.77 -1.46 11.68
N GLN A 142 5.68 -0.74 11.00
CA GLN A 142 6.96 -0.33 11.58
C GLN A 142 6.79 0.61 12.76
N VAL A 143 5.89 1.59 12.65
CA VAL A 143 5.59 2.52 13.74
C VAL A 143 4.92 1.81 14.91
N ALA A 144 3.97 0.91 14.63
CA ALA A 144 3.29 0.13 15.64
C ALA A 144 4.26 -0.81 16.37
N TYR A 145 5.09 -1.54 15.64
CA TYR A 145 6.08 -2.46 16.21
C TYR A 145 7.03 -1.71 17.14
N TRP A 146 7.59 -0.59 16.70
CA TRP A 146 8.43 0.25 17.56
C TRP A 146 7.69 0.77 18.80
N HIS A 147 6.45 1.24 18.66
CA HIS A 147 5.68 1.75 19.79
C HIS A 147 5.41 0.65 20.82
N VAL A 148 5.03 -0.54 20.35
CA VAL A 148 4.70 -1.70 21.18
C VAL A 148 5.92 -2.21 21.97
N VAL A 149 7.11 -2.23 21.35
CA VAL A 149 8.37 -2.53 22.07
C VAL A 149 8.60 -1.60 23.26
N LYS A 150 8.14 -0.34 23.20
CA LYS A 150 8.28 0.63 24.30
C LYS A 150 7.18 0.51 25.36
N THR A 151 6.21 -0.38 25.17
CA THR A 151 5.13 -0.64 26.14
C THR A 151 5.41 -1.92 26.92
N ASP A 152 5.11 -1.91 28.22
CA ASP A 152 5.37 -3.04 29.14
C ASP A 152 4.38 -4.23 28.98
N ILE A 153 3.63 -4.28 27.87
CA ILE A 153 2.50 -5.21 27.65
C ILE A 153 2.93 -6.40 26.76
N THR A 154 4.22 -6.54 26.44
CA THR A 154 4.71 -7.55 25.48
C THR A 154 5.62 -8.60 26.07
N TRP A 155 5.74 -9.72 25.35
CA TRP A 155 6.70 -10.77 25.65
C TRP A 155 7.87 -10.72 24.67
N ASP A 156 9.04 -11.18 25.12
CA ASP A 156 10.26 -11.25 24.31
C ASP A 156 10.42 -12.61 23.59
N ASP A 157 9.51 -13.56 23.82
CA ASP A 157 9.50 -14.91 23.24
C ASP A 157 8.24 -15.12 22.40
N PRO A 158 8.32 -15.72 21.18
CA PRO A 158 9.52 -16.20 20.48
C PRO A 158 10.33 -15.11 19.77
N VAL A 159 9.77 -13.92 19.61
CA VAL A 159 10.45 -12.73 19.06
C VAL A 159 10.15 -11.51 19.93
N PRO A 160 11.05 -10.50 19.98
CA PRO A 160 10.82 -9.28 20.76
C PRO A 160 9.52 -8.59 20.41
N ALA A 161 8.83 -8.06 21.43
CA ALA A 161 7.53 -7.39 21.31
C ALA A 161 6.41 -8.28 20.73
N THR A 162 6.43 -9.56 21.06
CA THR A 162 5.31 -10.47 20.79
C THR A 162 4.11 -10.06 21.65
N VAL A 163 2.96 -9.85 21.02
CA VAL A 163 1.71 -9.60 21.75
C VAL A 163 1.32 -10.89 22.47
N PRO A 164 1.16 -10.87 23.80
CA PRO A 164 0.84 -12.05 24.59
C PRO A 164 -0.37 -12.79 24.03
N TYR A 165 -0.16 -14.04 23.64
CA TYR A 165 -1.21 -14.93 23.17
C TYR A 165 -0.81 -16.38 23.42
N ARG A 166 -1.51 -17.02 24.34
CA ARG A 166 -1.45 -18.48 24.52
C ARG A 166 -2.85 -19.03 24.45
N PHE A 167 -3.08 -19.90 23.47
CA PHE A 167 -4.39 -20.52 23.28
C PHE A 167 -4.82 -21.33 24.52
N GLU A 168 -3.87 -21.95 25.20
CA GLU A 168 -4.05 -22.72 26.44
C GLU A 168 -4.66 -21.87 27.57
N ASP A 169 -4.21 -20.61 27.71
CA ASP A 169 -4.61 -19.72 28.80
C ASP A 169 -5.91 -18.95 28.47
N LEU A 170 -6.13 -18.64 27.19
CA LEU A 170 -7.24 -17.80 26.72
C LEU A 170 -8.50 -18.59 26.37
N GLY A 171 -8.33 -19.82 25.87
CA GLY A 171 -9.39 -20.64 25.33
C GLY A 171 -10.04 -20.06 24.06
N VAL A 172 -11.06 -20.77 23.57
CA VAL A 172 -11.74 -20.48 22.29
C VAL A 172 -12.52 -19.15 22.35
N LEU A 173 -13.18 -18.85 23.47
CA LEU A 173 -14.07 -17.69 23.58
C LEU A 173 -13.29 -16.37 23.53
N LYS A 174 -12.24 -16.20 24.35
CA LYS A 174 -11.41 -14.98 24.35
C LYS A 174 -10.69 -14.82 23.00
N THR A 175 -10.24 -15.93 22.41
CA THR A 175 -9.67 -15.93 21.04
C THR A 175 -10.68 -15.44 19.99
N ALA A 176 -11.92 -15.92 20.03
CA ALA A 176 -12.97 -15.49 19.11
C ALA A 176 -13.34 -14.02 19.32
N MET A 177 -13.48 -13.56 20.57
CA MET A 177 -13.73 -12.15 20.88
C MET A 177 -12.60 -11.24 20.39
N ARG A 178 -11.35 -11.66 20.58
CA ARG A 178 -10.16 -10.95 20.09
C ARG A 178 -10.17 -10.81 18.57
N LEU A 179 -10.52 -11.86 17.83
CA LEU A 179 -10.68 -11.82 16.38
C LEU A 179 -11.81 -10.86 15.96
N ILE A 180 -13.00 -10.99 16.56
CA ILE A 180 -14.17 -10.16 16.24
C ILE A 180 -13.87 -8.69 16.52
N LEU A 181 -13.28 -8.37 17.66
CA LEU A 181 -12.91 -7.01 18.04
C LEU A 181 -11.87 -6.43 17.06
N GLY A 182 -10.84 -7.21 16.71
CA GLY A 182 -9.82 -6.78 15.74
C GLY A 182 -10.43 -6.45 14.38
N VAL A 183 -11.27 -7.34 13.84
CA VAL A 183 -11.97 -7.11 12.56
C VAL A 183 -12.90 -5.90 12.64
N ALA A 184 -13.69 -5.78 13.72
CA ALA A 184 -14.59 -4.65 13.91
C ALA A 184 -13.84 -3.32 13.94
N LEU A 185 -12.71 -3.24 14.66
CA LEU A 185 -11.89 -2.02 14.72
C LEU A 185 -11.30 -1.64 13.36
N ILE A 186 -10.81 -2.61 12.57
CA ILE A 186 -10.31 -2.35 11.22
C ILE A 186 -11.43 -1.80 10.33
N VAL A 187 -12.63 -2.38 10.42
CA VAL A 187 -13.80 -1.89 9.67
C VAL A 187 -14.18 -0.48 10.10
N VAL A 188 -14.28 -0.22 11.42
CA VAL A 188 -14.60 1.11 11.94
C VAL A 188 -13.56 2.14 11.48
N TRP A 189 -12.27 1.84 11.57
CA TRP A 189 -11.21 2.73 11.10
C TRP A 189 -11.37 3.04 9.60
N ARG A 190 -11.57 2.02 8.77
CA ARG A 190 -11.75 2.17 7.33
C ARG A 190 -12.95 3.05 7.00
N GLU A 191 -14.08 2.84 7.68
CA GLU A 191 -15.32 3.58 7.43
C GLU A 191 -15.31 5.00 8.02
N VAL A 192 -14.50 5.29 9.05
CA VAL A 192 -14.33 6.64 9.61
C VAL A 192 -13.34 7.47 8.78
N MET A 193 -12.22 6.88 8.37
CA MET A 193 -11.15 7.63 7.72
C MET A 193 -11.49 8.04 6.29
N LYS A 194 -12.16 7.16 5.53
CA LYS A 194 -12.59 7.46 4.17
C LYS A 194 -13.42 8.76 4.05
N PRO A 195 -14.55 8.93 4.75
CA PRO A 195 -15.34 10.16 4.67
C PRO A 195 -14.67 11.37 5.32
N SER A 196 -13.74 11.16 6.26
CA SER A 196 -13.01 12.26 6.89
C SER A 196 -11.99 12.87 5.92
N LEU A 197 -11.29 12.04 5.17
CA LEU A 197 -10.29 12.48 4.20
C LEU A 197 -10.92 13.11 2.96
N LEU A 198 -12.06 12.59 2.49
CA LEU A 198 -12.82 13.23 1.42
C LEU A 198 -13.33 14.62 1.84
N ARG A 199 -13.84 14.77 3.06
CA ARG A 199 -14.23 16.08 3.60
C ARG A 199 -13.07 17.07 3.69
N LEU A 200 -11.89 16.61 4.12
CA LEU A 200 -10.69 17.47 4.15
C LEU A 200 -10.32 17.98 2.75
N HIS A 201 -10.43 17.14 1.73
CA HIS A 201 -10.21 17.57 0.35
C HIS A 201 -11.27 18.55 -0.15
N GLU A 202 -12.54 18.33 0.18
CA GLU A 202 -13.62 19.29 -0.12
C GLU A 202 -13.34 20.65 0.54
N TYR A 203 -12.87 20.65 1.80
CA TYR A 203 -12.45 21.87 2.49
C TYR A 203 -11.25 22.55 1.82
N GLU A 204 -10.23 21.80 1.39
CA GLU A 204 -9.09 22.36 0.63
C GLU A 204 -9.55 23.00 -0.69
N THR A 205 -10.48 22.34 -1.39
CA THR A 205 -11.06 22.84 -2.64
C THR A 205 -11.89 24.11 -2.38
N MET A 206 -12.66 24.14 -1.29
CA MET A 206 -13.43 25.32 -0.86
C MET A 206 -12.54 26.47 -0.35
N MET A 207 -11.36 26.18 0.21
CA MET A 207 -10.37 27.18 0.62
C MET A 207 -9.52 27.74 -0.54
N GLY A 208 -9.82 27.31 -1.77
CA GLY A 208 -9.26 27.86 -2.99
C GLY A 208 -7.89 27.27 -3.29
N THR A 209 -7.85 26.22 -4.11
CA THR A 209 -6.71 26.03 -4.99
C THR A 209 -6.65 27.27 -5.88
N GLY A 210 -5.61 28.09 -5.71
CA GLY A 210 -5.44 29.35 -6.41
C GLY A 210 -5.42 29.15 -7.91
N ASN A 211 -6.61 29.19 -8.52
CA ASN A 211 -6.76 29.21 -9.96
C ASN A 211 -6.33 30.62 -10.39
N PRO A 212 -5.31 30.79 -11.26
CA PRO A 212 -5.01 32.09 -11.83
C PRO A 212 -6.13 32.41 -12.81
N ARG A 213 -7.27 32.90 -12.28
CA ARG A 213 -8.26 33.61 -13.10
C ARG A 213 -7.54 34.86 -13.58
N LEU A 214 -7.10 34.80 -14.83
CA LEU A 214 -6.65 35.95 -15.60
C LEU A 214 -7.67 37.06 -15.36
N ALA A 215 -7.22 38.19 -14.81
CA ALA A 215 -8.05 39.36 -14.67
C ALA A 215 -8.44 39.84 -16.07
N THR A 216 -9.64 39.52 -16.54
CA THR A 216 -10.21 40.16 -17.72
C THR A 216 -10.49 41.60 -17.35
N GLY A 217 -9.72 42.50 -17.96
CA GLY A 217 -9.59 43.89 -17.61
C GLY A 217 -10.90 44.67 -17.73
N VAL A 218 -11.08 45.54 -16.73
CA VAL A 218 -11.73 46.85 -16.70
C VAL A 218 -12.48 47.27 -17.97
N ASP A 219 -13.80 47.42 -17.82
CA ASP A 219 -14.69 48.17 -18.70
C ASP A 219 -14.16 49.59 -18.96
N GLY A 220 -13.72 49.84 -20.20
CA GLY A 220 -13.26 51.13 -20.70
C GLY A 220 -14.34 51.80 -21.55
N ALA A 221 -14.82 52.93 -21.06
CA ALA A 221 -15.89 53.76 -21.63
C ALA A 221 -15.67 54.21 -23.09
N GLU A 222 -16.80 54.39 -23.79
CA GLU A 222 -16.93 54.85 -25.18
C GLU A 222 -16.23 56.19 -25.49
N ALA A 223 -15.56 56.25 -26.64
CA ALA A 223 -15.25 57.48 -27.37
C ALA A 223 -15.72 57.34 -28.83
N PRO A 224 -16.28 58.40 -29.46
CA PRO A 224 -16.95 58.30 -30.76
C PRO A 224 -15.95 58.20 -31.94
N PRO A 225 -16.36 57.62 -33.09
CA PRO A 225 -15.44 57.19 -34.13
C PRO A 225 -15.08 58.32 -35.10
N LEU A 226 -13.80 58.40 -35.47
CA LEU A 226 -13.29 59.25 -36.54
C LEU A 226 -12.42 58.41 -37.48
N THR A 227 -13.06 57.58 -38.33
CA THR A 227 -12.64 57.16 -39.70
C THR A 227 -13.42 55.92 -40.16
N GLU A 228 -13.62 55.79 -41.47
CA GLU A 228 -14.34 54.69 -42.17
C GLU A 228 -13.86 53.28 -41.76
N PRO A 229 -14.76 52.27 -41.68
CA PRO A 229 -14.40 50.94 -41.20
C PRO A 229 -13.59 50.15 -42.23
N PHE A 230 -12.55 49.46 -41.76
CA PHE A 230 -11.93 48.36 -42.51
C PHE A 230 -12.94 47.21 -42.68
N PRO A 231 -12.93 46.46 -43.79
CA PRO A 231 -13.78 45.28 -43.93
C PRO A 231 -13.45 44.28 -42.81
N ASP A 232 -14.49 43.70 -42.20
CA ASP A 232 -14.34 42.76 -41.10
C ASP A 232 -13.40 41.62 -41.50
N LEU A 233 -12.30 41.47 -40.74
CA LEU A 233 -11.56 40.23 -40.73
C LEU A 233 -12.55 39.15 -40.27
N VAL A 234 -12.92 38.25 -41.18
CA VAL A 234 -13.55 36.99 -40.82
C VAL A 234 -12.51 36.21 -40.03
N LEU A 235 -12.45 36.46 -38.72
CA LEU A 235 -11.80 35.59 -37.78
C LEU A 235 -12.60 34.29 -37.83
N ASP A 236 -11.96 33.20 -38.24
CA ASP A 236 -12.49 31.87 -37.99
C ASP A 236 -12.95 31.83 -36.52
N PRO A 237 -14.12 31.24 -36.21
CA PRO A 237 -14.59 31.18 -34.83
C PRO A 237 -13.47 30.59 -33.98
N GLU A 238 -13.05 31.36 -32.95
CA GLU A 238 -12.12 30.89 -31.93
C GLU A 238 -12.56 29.48 -31.53
N PRO A 239 -11.69 28.46 -31.65
CA PRO A 239 -12.06 27.10 -31.31
C PRO A 239 -12.54 27.10 -29.87
N ASP A 240 -13.75 26.54 -29.66
CA ASP A 240 -14.41 26.48 -28.35
C ASP A 240 -13.40 26.13 -27.26
N GLU A 241 -13.22 27.03 -26.29
CA GLU A 241 -12.21 26.88 -25.25
C GLU A 241 -12.41 25.54 -24.53
N GLU A 242 -13.66 25.07 -24.36
CA GLU A 242 -13.96 23.76 -23.76
C GLU A 242 -13.40 22.60 -24.60
N GLU A 243 -13.50 22.67 -25.93
CA GLU A 243 -12.88 21.67 -26.81
C GLU A 243 -11.35 21.74 -26.77
N MET A 244 -10.78 22.95 -26.71
CA MET A 244 -9.34 23.12 -26.58
C MET A 244 -8.83 22.56 -25.24
N PHE A 245 -9.50 22.86 -24.14
CA PHE A 245 -9.16 22.35 -22.80
C PHE A 245 -9.43 20.84 -22.66
N ALA A 246 -10.38 20.28 -23.39
CA ALA A 246 -10.59 18.82 -23.45
C ALA A 246 -9.45 18.09 -24.16
N ARG A 247 -8.74 18.75 -25.10
CA ARG A 247 -7.57 18.21 -25.80
C ARG A 247 -6.28 18.31 -24.98
N ILE A 248 -6.26 19.15 -23.94
CA ILE A 248 -5.11 19.25 -23.03
C ILE A 248 -5.14 18.04 -22.09
N LYS A 249 -4.18 17.12 -22.27
CA LYS A 249 -3.95 16.03 -21.33
C LYS A 249 -3.65 16.63 -19.96
N ARG A 250 -4.59 16.52 -19.02
CA ARG A 250 -4.42 17.03 -17.66
C ARG A 250 -3.15 16.40 -17.04
N PRO A 251 -2.24 17.20 -16.46
CA PRO A 251 -1.11 16.65 -15.74
C PRO A 251 -1.63 15.82 -14.57
N ARG A 252 -1.26 14.53 -14.53
CA ARG A 252 -1.64 13.66 -13.41
C ARG A 252 -0.93 14.16 -12.15
N VAL A 253 -1.71 14.43 -11.11
CA VAL A 253 -1.15 14.80 -9.81
C VAL A 253 -0.75 13.51 -9.11
N ARG A 254 0.56 13.34 -8.89
CA ARG A 254 1.17 12.16 -8.26
C ARG A 254 0.63 11.80 -6.88
N TYR A 255 0.03 12.78 -6.19
CA TYR A 255 -0.62 12.64 -4.90
C TYR A 255 -2.06 13.07 -5.00
N ASP A 256 -2.87 12.23 -5.64
CA ASP A 256 -4.30 12.37 -5.54
C ASP A 256 -4.74 12.06 -4.10
N VAL A 257 -5.88 12.62 -3.72
CA VAL A 257 -6.59 12.37 -2.46
C VAL A 257 -6.75 10.88 -2.24
N GLU A 258 -6.95 10.12 -3.30
CA GLU A 258 -7.06 8.67 -3.25
C GLU A 258 -5.76 8.00 -2.76
N VAL A 259 -4.60 8.41 -3.26
CA VAL A 259 -3.29 7.88 -2.87
C VAL A 259 -3.00 8.20 -1.40
N VAL A 260 -3.23 9.45 -1.00
CA VAL A 260 -3.07 9.88 0.41
C VAL A 260 -4.06 9.14 1.31
N THR A 261 -5.30 8.97 0.84
CA THR A 261 -6.34 8.27 1.61
C THR A 261 -5.99 6.81 1.83
N LYS A 262 -5.56 6.11 0.77
CA LYS A 262 -5.06 4.73 0.89
C LYS A 262 -3.92 4.67 1.90
N LEU A 263 -2.90 5.52 1.74
CA LEU A 263 -1.74 5.52 2.62
C LEU A 263 -2.13 5.67 4.10
N VAL A 264 -2.94 6.67 4.43
CA VAL A 264 -3.38 6.96 5.81
C VAL A 264 -4.27 5.84 6.37
N VAL A 265 -5.23 5.37 5.56
CA VAL A 265 -6.13 4.29 5.97
C VAL A 265 -5.33 3.02 6.26
N TYR A 266 -4.46 2.59 5.34
CA TYR A 266 -3.69 1.36 5.50
C TYR A 266 -2.60 1.45 6.57
N SER A 267 -1.97 2.62 6.77
CA SER A 267 -1.02 2.80 7.88
C SER A 267 -1.71 2.76 9.24
N GLY A 268 -2.93 3.27 9.34
CA GLY A 268 -3.65 3.34 10.62
C GLY A 268 -4.32 2.04 11.06
N MET A 269 -4.52 1.06 10.17
CA MET A 269 -5.14 -0.23 10.52
C MET A 269 -4.41 -0.93 11.68
N TRP A 270 -3.08 -0.81 11.73
CA TRP A 270 -2.24 -1.45 12.75
C TRP A 270 -2.35 -0.83 14.14
N PHE A 271 -2.67 0.47 14.23
CA PHE A 271 -2.83 1.15 15.51
C PHE A 271 -3.87 0.45 16.40
N PHE A 272 -4.95 -0.06 15.80
CA PHE A 272 -6.02 -0.74 16.53
C PHE A 272 -5.74 -2.22 16.79
N SER A 273 -5.04 -2.88 15.86
CA SER A 273 -4.62 -4.26 16.07
C SER A 273 -3.68 -4.35 17.28
N PHE A 274 -2.77 -3.42 17.50
CA PHE A 274 -1.83 -3.58 18.61
C PHE A 274 -2.29 -2.99 19.94
N LEU A 275 -3.07 -1.90 19.93
CA LEU A 275 -3.49 -1.21 21.17
C LEU A 275 -4.63 -1.93 21.93
N PHE A 276 -5.46 -2.72 21.24
CA PHE A 276 -6.67 -3.32 21.81
C PHE A 276 -6.68 -4.86 21.84
N LEU A 277 -5.61 -5.51 21.34
CA LEU A 277 -5.48 -6.97 21.38
C LEU A 277 -4.96 -7.60 22.69
N PRO A 278 -4.41 -6.90 23.71
CA PRO A 278 -4.12 -7.56 24.98
C PRO A 278 -5.43 -7.74 25.75
N ILE A 279 -6.21 -8.75 25.37
CA ILE A 279 -7.21 -9.36 26.24
C ILE A 279 -6.51 -10.54 26.91
N SER A 280 -5.68 -10.29 27.92
CA SER A 280 -5.51 -11.26 29.00
C SER A 280 -4.92 -10.59 30.23
N ASP A 281 -5.52 -10.95 31.35
CA ASP A 281 -5.28 -10.49 32.71
C ASP A 281 -3.79 -10.52 33.07
N HIS A 282 -3.30 -9.36 33.53
CA HIS A 282 -2.13 -9.32 34.41
C HIS A 282 -2.55 -9.97 35.73
N ASP A 283 -2.19 -11.23 35.92
CA ASP A 283 -1.90 -11.77 37.26
C ASP A 283 -0.38 -11.95 37.38
#